data_AF-A0A265Q8T0-F1
#
_entry.id   AF-A0A265Q8T0-F1
#
_cell.length_a   1.000
_cell.length_b   1.000
_cell.length_c   1.000
_cell.angle_alpha   90.00
_cell.angle_beta   90.00
_cell.angle_gamma   90.00
#
_symmetry.space_group_name_H-M   'P 1'
#
loop_
_entity.id
_entity.type
_entity.pdbx_description
1 polymer ?
#
loop_
_entity_poly.entity_id
_entity_poly.type
_entity_poly.pdbx_seq_one_letter_code
_entity_poly.pdbx_strand_id
1 'polypeptide(L)' 'MSLDNVLLDTGSGGTVFKVCKVNEIGITIEKDNTIEIILGIGGVIFVYKKSIYGIILEFIKKVSLADVVENFGGILI' A
#
# COMPACT_ATOMS: atom_id res chain seq x y z
N MET A 1 -11.22 9.75 6.36
CA MET A 1 -11.21 8.70 5.31
C MET A 1 -10.12 7.73 5.68
N SER A 2 -10.39 6.44 5.77
CA SER A 2 -9.41 5.43 6.18
C SER A 2 -9.62 4.15 5.37
N LEU A 3 -8.52 3.47 5.06
CA LEU A 3 -8.53 2.14 4.45
C LEU A 3 -7.90 1.17 5.43
N ASP A 4 -8.60 0.07 5.70
CA ASP A 4 -8.08 -1.04 6.48
C ASP A 4 -7.34 -2.05 5.56
N ASN A 5 -6.46 -2.86 6.15
CA ASN A 5 -5.75 -3.95 5.47
C ASN A 5 -4.92 -3.51 4.24
N VAL A 6 -4.03 -2.54 4.46
CA VAL A 6 -3.03 -2.14 3.48
C VAL A 6 -1.76 -3.00 3.59
N LEU A 7 -1.12 -3.30 2.46
CA LEU A 7 0.16 -3.99 2.43
C LEU A 7 1.30 -2.96 2.39
N LEU A 8 2.23 -3.06 3.33
CA LEU A 8 3.51 -2.35 3.25
C LEU A 8 4.46 -3.17 2.39
N ASP A 9 4.66 -2.76 1.14
CA ASP A 9 5.38 -3.53 0.12
C ASP A 9 6.71 -2.85 -0.27
N THR A 10 7.83 -3.40 0.21
CA THR A 10 9.19 -2.91 -0.12
C THR A 10 9.60 -3.22 -1.55
N GLY A 11 8.88 -4.09 -2.27
CA GLY A 11 9.10 -4.39 -3.68
C GLY A 11 8.37 -3.44 -4.63
N SER A 12 7.50 -2.57 -4.11
CA SER A 12 6.74 -1.62 -4.91
C SER A 12 7.51 -0.30 -5.12
N GLY A 13 7.50 0.22 -6.35
CA GLY A 13 8.12 1.50 -6.69
C GLY A 13 7.28 2.73 -6.29
N GLY A 14 6.09 2.53 -5.73
CA GLY A 14 5.16 3.57 -5.35
C GLY A 14 3.90 3.01 -4.69
N THR A 15 3.04 3.90 -4.21
CA THR A 15 1.79 3.51 -3.55
C THR A 15 0.68 3.30 -4.58
N VAL A 16 0.12 2.09 -4.61
CA VAL A 16 -0.97 1.74 -5.54
C VAL A 16 -2.17 1.24 -4.73
N PHE A 17 -3.33 1.85 -4.97
CA PHE A 17 -4.59 1.41 -4.37
C PHE A 17 -5.56 0.92 -5.44
N LYS A 18 -6.38 -0.08 -5.08
CA LYS A 18 -7.46 -0.56 -5.95
C LYS A 18 -8.55 0.50 -6.05
N VAL A 19 -8.94 0.88 -7.26
CA VAL A 19 -9.93 1.94 -7.53
C VAL A 19 -11.24 1.73 -6.74
N CYS A 20 -11.76 0.51 -6.71
CA CYS A 20 -13.01 0.23 -6.00
C CYS A 20 -12.90 0.51 -4.49
N LYS A 21 -11.72 0.33 -3.89
CA LYS A 21 -11.51 0.56 -2.45
C LYS A 21 -11.37 2.04 -2.13
N VAL A 22 -10.64 2.79 -2.94
CA VAL A 22 -10.50 4.25 -2.72
C VAL A 22 -11.81 4.99 -3.02
N ASN A 23 -12.64 4.48 -3.92
CA ASN A 23 -13.99 5.02 -4.15
C ASN A 23 -14.88 4.92 -2.89
N GLU A 24 -14.77 3.84 -2.09
CA GLU A 24 -15.53 3.67 -0.84
C GLU A 24 -15.23 4.79 0.18
N ILE A 25 -14.05 5.40 0.10
CA ILE A 25 -13.63 6.49 0.99
C ILE A 25 -13.70 7.87 0.32
N GLY A 26 -14.38 7.99 -0.82
CA GLY A 26 -14.63 9.27 -1.49
C GLY A 26 -13.49 9.76 -2.38
N ILE A 27 -12.46 8.95 -2.64
CA ILE A 27 -11.44 9.25 -3.64
C ILE A 27 -11.90 8.65 -4.97
N THR A 28 -12.38 9.51 -5.86
CA THR A 28 -12.86 9.12 -7.19
C THR A 28 -11.90 9.54 -8.30
N ILE A 29 -12.02 8.90 -9.46
CA ILE A 29 -11.33 9.31 -10.68
C ILE A 29 -11.99 10.59 -11.21
N GLU A 30 -11.18 11.61 -11.47
CA GLU A 30 -11.60 12.86 -12.08
C GLU A 30 -11.09 12.98 -13.52
N LYS A 31 -11.73 13.83 -14.33
CA LYS A 31 -11.48 13.95 -15.78
C LYS A 31 -10.04 14.40 -16.10
N ASP A 32 -9.41 15.12 -15.19
CA ASP A 32 -8.06 15.66 -15.29
C ASP A 32 -6.98 14.73 -14.70
N ASN A 33 -7.36 13.60 -14.12
CA ASN A 33 -6.40 12.61 -13.65
C ASN A 33 -5.69 11.97 -14.85
N THR A 34 -4.37 11.92 -14.79
CA THR A 34 -3.55 11.31 -15.85
C THR A 34 -3.50 9.80 -15.66
N ILE A 35 -3.48 9.06 -16.77
CA ILE A 35 -3.19 7.63 -16.77
C ILE A 35 -1.67 7.45 -16.85
N GLU A 36 -1.12 6.63 -15.96
CA GLU A 36 0.26 6.18 -16.01
C GLU A 36 0.34 4.67 -16.20
N ILE A 37 1.54 4.22 -16.60
CA ILE A 37 1.87 2.82 -16.75
C ILE A 37 2.84 2.43 -15.64
N ILE A 38 2.52 1.36 -14.92
CA ILE A 38 3.45 0.70 -13.99
C ILE A 38 3.73 -0.73 -14.46
N LEU A 39 4.92 -1.23 -14.10
CA LEU A 39 5.36 -2.59 -14.43
C LEU A 39 5.33 -3.46 -13.18
N GLY A 40 4.78 -4.67 -13.30
CA GLY A 40 4.82 -5.69 -12.26
C GLY A 40 5.13 -7.06 -12.85
N ILE A 41 5.14 -8.09 -11.99
CA ILE A 41 5.42 -9.48 -12.42
C ILE A 41 4.42 -9.95 -13.48
N GLY A 42 3.16 -9.50 -13.41
CA GLY A 42 2.11 -9.78 -14.40
C GLY A 42 2.19 -8.94 -15.68
N GLY A 43 3.24 -8.12 -15.86
CA GLY A 43 3.42 -7.24 -16.99
C GLY A 43 2.96 -5.80 -16.72
N VAL A 44 2.32 -5.20 -17.72
CA VAL A 44 1.96 -3.78 -17.75
C VAL A 44 0.59 -3.55 -17.11
N ILE A 45 0.50 -2.56 -16.22
CA ILE A 45 -0.76 -2.16 -15.56
C ILE A 45 -0.99 -0.66 -15.80
N PHE A 46 -2.21 -0.31 -16.23
CA PHE A 46 -2.65 1.08 -16.36
C PHE A 46 -3.26 1.56 -15.05
N VAL A 47 -2.80 2.69 -14.54
CA VAL A 47 -3.25 3.26 -13.26
C VAL A 47 -3.62 4.74 -13.44
N TYR A 48 -4.58 5.21 -12.64
CA TYR A 48 -4.84 6.64 -12.54
C TYR A 48 -3.88 7.25 -11.51
N LYS A 49 -3.20 8.32 -11.88
CA LYS A 49 -2.39 9.10 -10.97
C LYS A 49 -3.25 10.17 -10.31
N LYS A 50 -3.20 10.20 -8.99
CA LYS A 50 -3.87 11.21 -8.17
C LYS A 50 -2.89 11.78 -7.17
N SER A 51 -2.76 13.11 -7.16
CA SER A 51 -2.02 13.81 -6.11
C SER A 51 -2.88 13.90 -4.86
N ILE A 52 -2.31 13.50 -3.73
CA ILE A 52 -2.93 13.63 -2.42
C ILE A 52 -1.96 14.37 -1.49
N TYR A 53 -2.49 15.07 -0.50
CA TYR A 53 -1.67 15.85 0.44
C TYR A 53 -0.74 14.95 1.27
N GLY A 54 -1.24 13.78 1.69
CA GLY A 54 -0.46 12.83 2.46
C GLY A 54 -1.24 11.57 2.81
N ILE A 55 -0.52 10.54 3.23
CA ILE A 55 -1.04 9.30 3.79
C ILE A 55 -0.52 9.19 5.22
N ILE A 56 -1.40 8.89 6.16
CA ILE A 56 -1.03 8.56 7.53
C ILE A 56 -1.19 7.05 7.70
N LEU A 57 -0.11 6.40 8.15
CA LEU A 57 -0.13 4.98 8.52
C LEU A 57 -0.20 4.88 10.04
N GLU A 58 -1.28 4.30 10.55
CA GLU A 58 -1.44 4.03 11.98
C GLU A 58 -0.88 2.63 12.29
N PHE A 59 0.34 2.57 12.81
CA PHE A 59 0.93 1.32 13.26
C PHE A 59 0.52 1.05 14.72
N ILE A 60 -0.32 0.04 14.96
CA ILE A 60 -0.49 -0.50 16.31
C ILE A 60 0.63 -1.52 16.54
N LYS A 61 1.72 -1.11 17.21
CA LYS A 61 2.66 -2.08 17.77
C LYS A 61 2.17 -2.46 19.17
N LYS A 62 1.55 -3.63 19.30
CA LYS A 62 1.46 -4.32 20.60
C LYS A 62 2.36 -5.53 20.53
N VAL A 63 3.58 -5.38 21.05
CA VAL A 63 4.56 -6.48 21.18
C VAL A 63 4.54 -6.91 22.63
N SER A 64 4.26 -8.19 22.88
CA SER A 64 4.46 -8.80 24.19
C SER A 64 5.92 -9.24 24.33
N LEU A 65 6.44 -9.35 25.56
CA LEU A 65 7.83 -9.76 25.79
C LEU A 65 8.16 -11.16 25.21
N ALA A 66 7.16 -12.02 24.99
CA ALA A 66 7.34 -13.34 24.40
C ALA A 66 7.72 -13.28 22.90
N ASP A 67 7.21 -12.29 22.17
CA ASP A 67 7.40 -12.15 20.71
C ASP A 67 8.85 -11.77 20.32
N VAL A 68 9.66 -11.33 21.29
CA VAL A 68 11.07 -10.96 21.09
C VAL A 68 12.01 -12.16 21.24
N VAL A 69 11.60 -13.22 21.95
CA VAL A 69 12.49 -14.34 22.32
C VAL A 69 12.60 -15.38 21.20
N GLU A 70 11.62 -15.49 20.29
CA GLU A 70 11.66 -16.47 19.19
C GLU A 70 12.52 -16.04 17.98
N ASN A 71 13.02 -14.79 17.94
CA ASN A 71 13.81 -14.28 16.81
C ASN A 71 15.29 -14.74 16.76
N PHE A 72 15.69 -15.72 17.59
CA PHE A 72 16.97 -16.43 17.45
C PHE A 72 16.85 -17.75 16.66
N GLY A 73 15.92 -17.81 15.70
CA GLY A 73 15.59 -19.02 14.94
C GLY A 73 15.85 -18.99 13.42
N GLY A 74 16.59 -18.01 12.89
CA GLY A 74 17.22 -18.06 11.56
C GLY A 74 16.32 -17.94 10.30
N ILE A 75 16.85 -17.25 9.28
CA ILE A 75 16.95 -17.67 7.87
C ILE A 75 18.28 -17.09 7.36
N LEU A 76 19.15 -17.97 6.86
CA LEU A 76 20.34 -17.64 6.08
C LEU A 76 19.95 -17.85 4.60
N ILE A 77 20.13 -16.84 3.76
CA ILE A 77 20.06 -16.95 2.30
C ILE A 77 21.26 -17.74 1.77
#